data_AF-A0A9Q3H857-F1
#
_entry.id   AF-A0A9Q3H857-F1
#
_cell.length_a   1.000
_cell.length_b   1.000
_cell.length_c   1.000
_cell.angle_alpha   90.00
_cell.angle_beta   90.00
_cell.angle_gamma   90.00
#
_symmetry.space_group_name_H-M   'P 1'
#
loop_
_entity.id
_entity.type
_entity.pdbx_description
1 polymer ?
#
loop_
_entity_poly.entity_id
_entity_poly.type
_entity_poly.pdbx_seq_one_letter_code
_entity_poly.pdbx_strand_id
1 'polypeptide(L)'
;MEPDFKEGEQVWMSTLNLNNPKGPNKMRESFVGLFTIIKLIGKNAVEVRLTEELSWKHPVFPVSLVKPYFQIEEDRLPSRKKNPTPP
;
A
#
# COMPACT_ATOMS: atom_id res chain seq x y z
N MET A 1 -0.86 -12.18 -12.65
CA MET A 1 -1.67 -12.37 -11.43
C MET A 1 -2.15 -11.00 -11.01
N GLU A 2 -3.44 -10.74 -11.12
CA GLU A 2 -4.03 -9.61 -10.40
C GLU A 2 -3.99 -9.94 -8.91
N PRO A 3 -3.60 -9.00 -8.03
CA PRO A 3 -3.61 -9.24 -6.59
C PRO A 3 -5.05 -9.45 -6.11
N ASP A 4 -5.29 -10.58 -5.46
CA ASP A 4 -6.57 -10.88 -4.81
C ASP A 4 -6.58 -10.17 -3.45
N PHE A 5 -7.20 -9.00 -3.40
CA PHE A 5 -7.34 -8.21 -2.18
C PHE A 5 -8.48 -8.75 -1.33
N LYS A 6 -8.33 -8.72 0.01
CA LYS A 6 -9.37 -9.11 0.95
C LYS A 6 -9.72 -8.00 1.93
N GLU A 7 -10.98 -8.01 2.38
CA GLU A 7 -11.44 -7.15 3.46
C GLU A 7 -10.64 -7.44 4.74
N GLY A 8 -10.16 -6.39 5.40
CA GLY A 8 -9.30 -6.48 6.58
C GLY A 8 -7.80 -6.50 6.27
N GLU A 9 -7.37 -6.67 5.02
CA GLU A 9 -5.96 -6.58 4.67
C GLU A 9 -5.45 -5.13 4.66
N GLN A 10 -4.16 -4.98 4.89
CA GLN A 10 -3.49 -3.69 4.79
C GLN A 10 -2.92 -3.50 3.38
N VAL A 11 -3.08 -2.30 2.86
CA VAL A 11 -2.59 -1.91 1.55
C VAL A 11 -1.90 -0.56 1.61
N TRP A 12 -0.90 -0.40 0.75
CA TRP A 12 -0.28 0.87 0.44
C TRP A 12 -1.08 1.57 -0.66
N MET A 13 -1.41 2.85 -0.47
CA MET A 13 -2.05 3.66 -1.51
C MET A 13 -1.01 4.47 -2.27
N SER A 14 -1.06 4.46 -3.60
CA SER A 14 -0.19 5.29 -4.43
C SER A 14 -0.62 6.76 -4.40
N THR A 15 0.36 7.65 -4.23
CA THR A 15 0.16 9.09 -4.27
C THR A 15 0.16 9.68 -5.68
N LEU A 16 0.45 8.88 -6.71
CA LEU A 16 0.66 9.33 -8.10
C LEU A 16 -0.52 10.16 -8.65
N ASN A 17 -1.74 9.82 -8.26
CA ASN A 17 -2.96 10.51 -8.69
C ASN A 17 -3.65 11.32 -7.58
N LEU A 18 -3.01 11.47 -6.41
CA LEU A 18 -3.52 12.35 -5.38
C LEU A 18 -3.23 13.79 -5.81
N ASN A 19 -4.22 14.41 -6.45
CA ASN A 19 -4.21 15.82 -6.78
C ASN A 19 -4.19 16.63 -5.46
N ASN A 20 -3.01 16.86 -4.90
CA ASN A 20 -2.76 17.68 -3.72
C ASN A 20 -1.79 18.81 -4.13
N PRO A 21 -2.18 20.09 -4.03
CA PRO A 21 -1.42 21.19 -4.62
C PRO A 21 -0.13 21.58 -3.88
N LYS A 22 0.34 20.83 -2.88
CA LYS A 22 1.51 21.21 -2.08
C LYS A 22 2.77 20.44 -2.46
N GLY A 23 3.58 20.98 -3.37
CA GLY A 23 5.03 20.70 -3.46
C GLY A 23 5.58 20.02 -4.74
N PRO A 24 6.92 19.91 -4.87
CA PRO A 24 7.60 19.30 -6.02
C PRO A 24 7.59 17.76 -5.97
N ASN A 25 7.35 17.12 -7.12
CA ASN A 25 7.20 15.67 -7.29
C ASN A 25 8.40 14.81 -6.81
N LYS A 26 9.61 15.37 -6.70
CA LYS A 26 10.84 14.63 -6.43
C LYS A 26 11.07 14.23 -4.96
N MET A 27 10.29 14.74 -4.01
CA MET A 27 10.44 14.47 -2.57
C MET A 27 9.22 13.75 -1.97
N ARG A 28 8.30 13.25 -2.80
CA ARG A 28 7.10 12.56 -2.33
C ARG A 28 7.34 11.06 -2.27
N GLU A 29 6.92 10.45 -1.17
CA GLU A 29 6.77 9.00 -1.12
C GLU A 29 5.75 8.57 -2.18
N SER A 30 6.14 7.62 -3.04
CA SER A 30 5.30 7.12 -4.12
C SER A 30 4.06 6.36 -3.62
N PHE A 31 4.08 5.97 -2.35
CA PHE A 31 3.02 5.29 -1.63
C PHE A 31 2.86 5.92 -0.25
N VAL A 32 1.62 6.09 0.20
CA VAL A 32 1.28 6.62 1.52
C VAL A 32 0.52 5.57 2.29
N GLY A 33 0.83 5.49 3.59
CA GLY A 33 0.06 4.84 4.64
C GLY A 33 -0.21 3.34 4.47
N LEU A 34 -0.36 2.66 5.60
CA LEU A 34 -1.04 1.37 5.65
C LEU A 34 -2.53 1.64 5.87
N PHE A 35 -3.32 1.46 4.83
CA PHE A 35 -4.78 1.58 4.91
C PHE A 35 -5.40 0.19 4.95
N THR A 36 -6.40 0.01 5.81
CA THR A 36 -7.15 -1.24 5.89
C THR A 36 -8.25 -1.25 4.86
N ILE A 37 -8.35 -2.31 4.05
CA ILE A 37 -9.49 -2.51 3.15
C ILE A 37 -10.73 -2.76 4.00
N ILE A 38 -11.72 -1.88 3.87
CA ILE A 38 -13.04 -2.05 4.49
C ILE A 38 -13.90 -2.93 3.60
N LYS A 39 -13.82 -2.71 2.27
CA LYS A 39 -14.70 -3.36 1.31
C LYS A 39 -14.07 -3.51 -0.07
N LEU A 40 -14.40 -4.58 -0.77
CA LEU A 40 -14.04 -4.75 -2.19
C LEU A 40 -15.17 -4.21 -3.09
N ILE A 41 -14.85 -3.24 -3.94
CA ILE A 41 -15.78 -2.65 -4.90
C ILE A 41 -15.58 -3.32 -6.26
N GLY A 42 -16.19 -4.50 -6.39
CA GLY A 42 -16.01 -5.36 -7.55
C GLY A 42 -14.57 -5.83 -7.69
N LYS A 43 -14.08 -5.95 -8.92
CA LYS A 43 -12.72 -6.43 -9.22
C LYS A 43 -11.69 -5.32 -9.41
N ASN A 44 -12.17 -4.09 -9.63
CA ASN A 44 -11.33 -2.98 -10.08
C ASN A 44 -11.07 -1.92 -9.02
N ALA A 45 -11.77 -1.95 -7.89
CA ALA A 45 -11.62 -0.96 -6.84
C ALA A 45 -11.78 -1.56 -5.44
N VAL A 46 -11.16 -0.90 -4.46
CA VAL A 46 -11.22 -1.24 -3.05
C VAL A 46 -11.54 0.01 -2.24
N GLU A 47 -12.38 -0.14 -1.24
CA GLU A 47 -12.68 0.87 -0.25
C GLU A 47 -11.76 0.67 0.95
N VAL A 48 -11.05 1.73 1.33
CA VAL A 48 -10.08 1.69 2.42
C VAL A 48 -10.45 2.67 3.52
N ARG A 49 -10.03 2.35 4.74
CA ARG A 49 -10.20 3.22 5.90
C ARG A 49 -9.17 4.33 5.88
N LEU A 50 -9.58 5.52 5.48
CA LEU A 50 -8.74 6.72 5.57
C LEU A 50 -8.65 7.24 7.01
N THR A 51 -7.54 7.89 7.33
CA THR A 51 -7.37 8.63 8.59
C THR A 51 -8.20 9.92 8.57
N GLU A 52 -8.45 10.51 9.74
CA GLU A 52 -9.23 11.76 9.85
C GLU A 52 -8.68 12.89 8.96
N GLU A 53 -7.35 12.99 8.85
CA GLU A 53 -6.66 13.96 7.99
C GLU A 53 -6.92 13.76 6.49
N LEU A 54 -7.28 12.55 6.06
CA LEU A 54 -7.60 12.21 4.68
C LEU A 54 -9.09 11.91 4.45
N SER A 55 -9.94 12.08 5.46
CA SER A 55 -11.37 11.73 5.38
C SER A 55 -12.15 12.59 4.38
N TRP A 56 -11.59 13.73 3.97
CA TRP A 56 -12.13 14.56 2.88
C TRP A 56 -11.88 13.97 1.49
N LYS A 57 -11.01 12.96 1.37
CA LYS A 57 -10.73 12.25 0.12
C LYS A 57 -11.70 11.08 -0.03
N HIS A 58 -12.07 10.75 -1.26
CA HIS A 58 -12.85 9.54 -1.54
C HIS A 58 -12.11 8.30 -1.01
N PRO A 59 -12.76 7.43 -0.19
CA PRO A 59 -12.14 6.24 0.39
C PRO A 59 -12.02 5.08 -0.61
N VAL A 60 -12.57 5.20 -1.81
CA VAL A 60 -12.54 4.16 -2.85
C VAL A 60 -11.42 4.44 -3.84
N PHE A 61 -10.52 3.47 -4.01
CA PHE A 61 -9.36 3.55 -4.89
C PHE A 61 -9.33 2.37 -5.87
N PRO A 62 -8.91 2.58 -7.12
CA PRO A 62 -8.73 1.50 -8.07
C PRO A 62 -7.58 0.56 -7.65
N VAL A 63 -7.70 -0.73 -7.97
CA VAL A 63 -6.70 -1.78 -7.67
C VAL A 63 -5.31 -1.47 -8.22
N SER A 64 -5.23 -0.69 -9.32
CA SER A 64 -3.96 -0.25 -9.89
C SER A 64 -3.21 0.78 -9.05
N LEU A 65 -3.91 1.51 -8.17
CA LEU A 65 -3.35 2.51 -7.27
C LEU A 65 -3.13 1.97 -5.86
N VAL A 66 -3.52 0.72 -5.57
CA VAL A 66 -3.22 0.09 -4.29
C VAL A 66 -2.19 -1.02 -4.48
N LYS A 67 -1.33 -1.18 -3.48
CA LYS A 67 -0.37 -2.28 -3.42
C LYS A 67 -0.62 -3.10 -2.16
N PRO A 68 -0.68 -4.44 -2.26
CA PRO A 68 -0.79 -5.28 -1.08
C PRO A 68 0.41 -5.07 -0.16
N TYR A 69 0.14 -4.91 1.14
CA TYR A 69 1.19 -4.93 2.13
C TYR A 69 1.58 -6.37 2.41
N PHE A 70 2.71 -6.80 1.85
CA PHE A 70 3.34 -8.03 2.30
C PHE A 70 4.14 -7.68 3.55
N GLN A 71 3.60 -8.00 4.72
CA GLN A 71 4.44 -8.14 5.90
C GLN A 71 5.51 -9.13 5.50
N ILE A 72 6.78 -8.71 5.55
CA ILE A 72 7.89 -9.59 5.26
C ILE A 72 7.87 -10.63 6.38
N GLU A 73 7.13 -11.72 6.17
CA GLU A 73 7.25 -12.91 6.98
C GLU A 73 8.71 -13.31 6.83
N GLU A 74 9.48 -13.23 7.92
CA GLU A 74 10.90 -13.60 7.97
C GLU A 74 11.18 -14.98 7.36
N ASP A 75 10.14 -15.81 7.25
CA ASP A 75 10.14 -17.13 6.62
C ASP A 75 10.28 -17.11 5.07
N ARG A 76 9.89 -16.02 4.40
CA ARG A 76 9.95 -15.89 2.92
C ARG A 76 11.24 -15.27 2.39
N LEU A 77 12.19 -14.92 3.24
CA LEU A 77 13.52 -14.53 2.78
C LEU A 77 14.38 -15.80 2.68
N PRO A 78 14.61 -16.38 1.49
CA PRO A 78 15.50 -17.52 1.37
C PRO A 78 16.90 -17.07 1.79
N SER A 79 17.26 -17.39 3.03
CA SER A 79 18.63 -17.34 3.54
C SER A 79 19.34 -16.03 3.21
N ARG A 80 19.19 -14.99 4.04
CA ARG A 80 20.36 -14.12 4.25
C ARG A 80 21.43 -15.03 4.87
N LYS A 81 22.23 -15.69 4.02
CA LYS A 81 23.45 -16.36 4.45
C LYS A 81 24.22 -15.29 5.20
N LYS A 82 24.21 -15.33 6.54
CA LYS A 82 25.23 -14.68 7.34
C LYS A 82 26.51 -15.39 6.92
N ASN A 83 27.21 -14.83 5.93
CA ASN A 83 28.58 -15.25 5.70
C ASN A 83 29.29 -14.99 7.03
N PRO A 84 29.84 -16.01 7.71
CA PRO A 84 30.60 -15.77 8.91
C PRO A 84 31.76 -14.86 8.55
N THR A 85 31.92 -13.79 9.32
CA THR A 85 33.06 -12.87 9.20
C THR A 85 34.34 -13.70 9.25
N PRO A 86 35.22 -13.65 8.24
CA PRO A 86 36.51 -14.31 8.35
C PRO A 86 37.35 -13.65 9.46
N PRO A 87 38.21 -14.43 10.15
CA PRO A 87 39.00 -13.99 11.30
C PRO A 87 40.04 -12.92 10.98
#